data_AF-A0AAN8RYK1-F1
#
_entry.id   AF-A0AAN8RYK1-F1
#
_cell.length_a   1.000
_cell.length_b   1.000
_cell.length_c   1.000
_cell.angle_alpha   90.00
_cell.angle_beta   90.00
_cell.angle_gamma   90.00
#
_symmetry.space_group_name_H-M   'P 1'
#
loop_
_entity.id
_entity.type
_entity.pdbx_description
1 polymer ?
#
loop_
_entity_poly.entity_id
_entity_poly.type
_entity_poly.pdbx_seq_one_letter_code
_entity_poly.pdbx_strand_id
1 'polypeptide(L)'
;MSDQSQHVFPFSKVEDFESLSDEEIIHAVKSKSAPYLDPENPTRIRRLSKNVLVKYGGEVLPSEAEALKLVATMTRIRVPRVYKAIFRKTESTMFGIEGYIVMEHLPGTTLASLWDTYDKPQQERVCAKIWDAILQLRQLKIDRSGPIGGGIAQGVLFTLYGAGPFDSPKALEDWHSHKLDVCKRLKRIPHDIPNFTGKFRPPFCLTHLDLAARNILVDANGDIALIDWGFAGAYPPWFEIRSFGMIDYTNPWSYRAMMKEIMAGEYEEEVRQLEAIHFALFSAPFL
;
A
#
# COMPACT_ATOMS: atom_id res chain seq x y z
N MET A 1 26.87 6.23 -1.02
CA MET A 1 26.27 7.37 -0.28
C MET A 1 26.79 8.65 -0.92
N SER A 2 26.03 9.25 -1.83
CA SER A 2 26.34 10.60 -2.31
C SER A 2 26.03 11.60 -1.19
N ASP A 3 26.94 12.55 -0.99
CA ASP A 3 26.76 13.66 -0.05
C ASP A 3 25.58 14.52 -0.51
N GLN A 4 24.42 14.34 0.12
CA GLN A 4 23.17 15.02 -0.22
C GLN A 4 23.11 16.48 0.28
N SER A 5 24.21 17.02 0.84
CA SER A 5 24.28 18.38 1.37
C SER A 5 24.21 19.48 0.30
N GLN A 6 24.31 19.14 -1.00
CA GLN A 6 24.35 20.10 -2.11
C GLN A 6 23.04 20.28 -2.89
N HIS A 7 21.95 19.60 -2.54
CA HIS A 7 20.70 19.79 -3.28
C HIS A 7 19.97 21.07 -2.84
N VAL A 8 19.78 22.00 -3.79
CA VAL A 8 18.92 23.18 -3.60
C VAL A 8 17.47 22.71 -3.65
N PHE A 9 16.78 22.76 -2.50
CA PHE A 9 15.36 22.47 -2.42
C PHE A 9 14.53 23.73 -2.68
N PRO A 10 13.32 23.62 -3.25
CA PRO A 10 12.46 24.76 -3.51
C PRO A 10 11.92 25.43 -2.23
N PHE A 11 11.86 24.70 -1.10
CA PHE A 11 11.33 25.22 0.16
C PHE A 11 12.20 24.85 1.36
N SER A 12 12.16 25.67 2.43
CA SER A 12 13.08 25.59 3.57
C SER A 12 12.46 25.05 4.87
N LYS A 13 11.14 25.16 5.08
CA LYS A 13 10.46 24.72 6.33
C LYS A 13 9.21 23.89 6.08
N VAL A 14 8.84 23.07 7.07
CA VAL A 14 7.70 22.14 7.02
C VAL A 14 6.35 22.86 7.24
N GLU A 15 6.32 23.83 8.14
CA GLU A 15 5.10 24.58 8.52
C GLU A 15 4.51 25.39 7.36
N ASP A 16 5.36 25.79 6.41
CA ASP A 16 4.95 26.59 5.27
C ASP A 16 4.08 25.80 4.28
N PHE A 17 4.20 24.48 4.19
CA PHE A 17 3.51 23.68 3.16
C PHE A 17 1.99 23.67 3.28
N GLU A 18 1.45 23.81 4.49
CA GLU A 18 0.01 23.96 4.71
C GLU A 18 -0.48 25.34 4.20
N SER A 19 0.39 26.35 4.22
CA SER A 19 0.10 27.72 3.78
C SER A 19 0.37 27.98 2.29
N LEU A 20 1.24 27.18 1.65
CA LEU A 20 1.53 27.29 0.21
C LEU A 20 0.29 27.00 -0.63
N SER A 21 0.11 27.76 -1.71
CA SER A 21 -0.95 27.50 -2.67
C SER A 21 -0.70 26.19 -3.43
N ASP A 22 -1.79 25.60 -3.94
CA ASP A 22 -1.71 24.38 -4.74
C ASP A 22 -0.84 24.58 -6.00
N GLU A 23 -0.91 25.77 -6.60
CA GLU A 23 -0.13 26.10 -7.80
C GLU A 23 1.37 26.21 -7.52
N GLU A 24 1.78 26.71 -6.36
CA GLU A 24 3.20 26.77 -6.00
C GLU A 24 3.81 25.36 -5.87
N ILE A 25 3.10 24.45 -5.21
CA ILE A 25 3.52 23.06 -5.05
C ILE A 25 3.57 22.36 -6.41
N ILE A 26 2.53 22.52 -7.22
CA ILE A 26 2.44 21.89 -8.54
C ILE A 26 3.50 22.45 -9.48
N HIS A 27 3.73 23.77 -9.45
CA HIS A 27 4.78 24.40 -10.23
C HIS A 27 6.15 23.86 -9.83
N ALA A 28 6.45 23.70 -8.53
CA ALA A 28 7.72 23.15 -8.07
C ALA A 28 7.95 21.70 -8.58
N VAL A 29 6.89 20.91 -8.67
CA VAL A 29 6.94 19.55 -9.22
C VAL A 29 7.12 19.55 -10.74
N LYS A 30 6.30 20.33 -11.48
CA LYS A 30 6.27 20.33 -12.95
C LYS A 30 7.46 21.05 -13.59
N SER A 31 7.94 22.14 -12.99
CA SER A 31 9.15 22.88 -13.42
C SER A 31 10.45 22.11 -13.17
N LYS A 32 10.36 20.99 -12.46
CA LYS A 32 11.48 20.16 -12.00
C LYS A 32 12.44 20.84 -11.01
N SER A 33 12.02 21.92 -10.35
CA SER A 33 12.81 22.55 -9.28
C SER A 33 12.94 21.66 -8.04
N ALA A 34 11.94 20.83 -7.76
CA ALA A 34 12.02 19.79 -6.73
C ALA A 34 12.79 18.57 -7.26
N PRO A 35 13.95 18.18 -6.70
CA PRO A 35 14.69 17.01 -7.16
C PRO A 35 13.93 15.70 -6.90
N TYR A 36 14.18 14.68 -7.71
CA TYR A 36 13.70 13.32 -7.43
C TYR A 36 14.31 12.80 -6.12
N LEU A 37 13.58 11.93 -5.41
CA LEU A 37 14.12 11.25 -4.23
C LEU A 37 15.34 10.40 -4.60
N ASP A 38 15.25 9.68 -5.71
CA ASP A 38 16.33 8.97 -6.36
C ASP A 38 16.54 9.57 -7.76
N PRO A 39 17.60 10.39 -7.96
CA PRO A 39 17.90 10.99 -9.26
C PRO A 39 18.27 9.96 -10.34
N GLU A 40 18.78 8.79 -9.96
CA GLU A 40 19.21 7.74 -10.90
C GLU A 40 18.02 6.89 -11.36
N ASN A 41 16.98 6.81 -10.54
CA ASN A 41 15.72 6.15 -10.86
C ASN A 41 14.52 7.09 -10.61
N PRO A 42 14.21 7.99 -11.57
CA PRO A 42 13.20 9.01 -11.36
C PRO A 42 11.80 8.39 -11.18
N THR A 43 11.33 8.41 -9.95
CA THR A 43 10.00 7.94 -9.56
C THR A 43 8.98 9.08 -9.48
N ARG A 44 7.78 8.77 -9.02
CA ARG A 44 6.70 9.73 -8.72
C ARG A 44 6.93 10.52 -7.44
N ILE A 45 8.14 10.50 -6.86
CA ILE A 45 8.46 11.15 -5.59
C ILE A 45 9.52 12.21 -5.81
N ARG A 46 9.21 13.43 -5.38
CA ARG A 46 10.13 14.56 -5.38
C ARG A 46 10.29 15.14 -3.99
N ARG A 47 11.46 15.71 -3.69
CA ARG A 47 11.76 16.36 -2.42
C ARG A 47 11.48 17.85 -2.52
N LEU A 48 10.52 18.33 -1.74
CA LEU A 48 10.17 19.74 -1.66
C LEU A 48 11.06 20.49 -0.66
N SER A 49 11.54 19.80 0.36
CA SER A 49 12.55 20.27 1.32
C SER A 49 13.40 19.09 1.81
N LYS A 50 14.29 19.34 2.78
CA LYS A 50 15.08 18.27 3.42
C LYS A 50 14.20 17.16 4.00
N ASN A 51 13.08 17.55 4.62
CA ASN A 51 12.21 16.69 5.42
C ASN A 51 10.79 16.52 4.83
N VAL A 52 10.54 17.03 3.62
CA VAL A 52 9.23 16.96 2.97
C VAL A 52 9.38 16.47 1.55
N LEU A 53 8.55 15.51 1.19
CA LEU A 53 8.43 15.00 -0.16
C LEU A 53 7.01 15.20 -0.69
N VAL A 54 6.86 15.05 -1.99
CA VAL A 54 5.58 15.01 -2.69
C VAL A 54 5.55 13.76 -3.56
N LYS A 55 4.53 12.93 -3.35
CA LYS A 55 4.14 11.86 -4.28
C LYS A 55 3.15 12.43 -5.27
N TYR A 56 3.36 12.26 -6.57
CA TYR A 56 2.50 12.84 -7.60
C TYR A 56 2.20 11.92 -8.78
N GLY A 57 1.04 12.09 -9.41
CA GLY A 57 0.70 11.41 -10.67
C GLY A 57 -0.72 10.86 -10.71
N GLY A 58 -1.03 10.12 -11.79
CA GLY A 58 -2.38 9.63 -12.08
C GLY A 58 -2.89 8.49 -11.19
N GLU A 59 -2.00 7.78 -10.51
CA GLU A 59 -2.37 6.69 -9.57
C GLU A 59 -2.25 7.14 -8.10
N VAL A 60 -1.93 8.41 -7.85
CA VAL A 60 -1.93 8.99 -6.51
C VAL A 60 -3.36 9.40 -6.19
N LEU A 61 -4.08 8.54 -5.46
CA LEU A 61 -5.50 8.72 -5.19
C LEU A 61 -5.77 9.32 -3.81
N PRO A 62 -6.95 9.94 -3.61
CA PRO A 62 -7.39 10.43 -2.30
C PRO A 62 -7.30 9.38 -1.19
N SER A 63 -7.55 8.11 -1.53
CA SER A 63 -7.55 7.00 -0.59
C SER A 63 -6.22 6.79 0.13
N GLU A 64 -5.09 7.07 -0.53
CA GLU A 64 -3.77 6.96 0.09
C GLU A 64 -3.58 8.01 1.20
N ALA A 65 -3.97 9.26 0.93
CA ALA A 65 -3.89 10.34 1.92
C ALA A 65 -4.81 10.07 3.12
N GLU A 66 -6.02 9.58 2.88
CA GLU A 66 -6.98 9.27 3.94
C GLU A 66 -6.54 8.04 4.76
N ALA A 67 -5.95 7.02 4.13
CA ALA A 67 -5.37 5.88 4.85
C ALA A 67 -4.21 6.33 5.77
N LEU A 68 -3.28 7.15 5.25
CA LEU A 68 -2.17 7.71 6.05
C LEU A 68 -2.69 8.48 7.27
N LYS A 69 -3.66 9.39 7.08
CA LYS A 69 -4.27 10.15 8.18
C LYS A 69 -4.93 9.24 9.21
N LEU A 70 -5.68 8.23 8.77
CA LEU A 70 -6.36 7.28 9.65
C LEU A 70 -5.34 6.51 10.50
N VAL A 71 -4.28 5.97 9.90
CA VAL A 71 -3.24 5.19 10.61
C VAL A 71 -2.50 6.06 11.61
N ALA A 72 -2.09 7.26 11.20
CA ALA A 72 -1.37 8.21 12.05
C ALA A 72 -2.21 8.63 13.27
N THR A 73 -3.54 8.65 13.14
CA THR A 73 -4.46 9.04 14.21
C THR A 73 -4.81 7.88 15.13
N MET A 74 -5.02 6.68 14.57
CA MET A 74 -5.67 5.56 15.27
C MET A 74 -4.70 4.48 15.74
N THR A 75 -3.42 4.55 15.39
CA THR A 75 -2.41 3.54 15.72
C THR A 75 -1.13 4.15 16.24
N ARG A 76 -0.19 3.31 16.68
CA ARG A 76 1.19 3.72 17.00
C ARG A 76 2.15 3.46 15.84
N ILE A 77 1.63 3.05 14.68
CA ILE A 77 2.44 2.73 13.50
C ILE A 77 3.00 4.04 12.97
N ARG A 78 4.32 4.10 12.81
CA ARG A 78 4.99 5.23 12.18
C ARG A 78 4.69 5.24 10.69
N VAL A 79 4.08 6.32 10.21
CA VAL A 79 3.76 6.55 8.79
C VAL A 79 4.09 8.01 8.43
N PRO A 80 4.30 8.35 7.14
CA PRO A 80 4.48 9.72 6.72
C PRO A 80 3.31 10.61 7.13
N ARG A 81 3.56 11.69 7.88
CA ARG A 81 2.52 12.69 8.13
C ARG A 81 2.15 13.39 6.83
N VAL A 82 0.85 13.41 6.50
CA VAL A 82 0.32 14.19 5.38
C VAL A 82 0.19 15.65 5.81
N TYR A 83 0.87 16.56 5.10
CA TYR A 83 0.71 18.01 5.27
C TYR A 83 -0.37 18.56 4.36
N LYS A 84 -0.41 18.10 3.11
CA LYS A 84 -1.36 18.60 2.12
C LYS A 84 -1.63 17.54 1.04
N ALA A 85 -2.87 17.47 0.58
CA ALA A 85 -3.26 16.58 -0.52
C ALA A 85 -4.07 17.37 -1.55
N ILE A 86 -3.65 17.33 -2.81
CA ILE A 86 -4.22 18.10 -3.92
C ILE A 86 -4.66 17.12 -5.00
N PHE A 87 -5.87 17.26 -5.50
CA PHE A 87 -6.44 16.37 -6.51
C PHE A 87 -7.16 17.16 -7.59
N ARG A 88 -6.68 17.05 -8.83
CA ARG A 88 -7.26 17.74 -10.00
C ARG A 88 -7.90 16.74 -10.93
N LYS A 89 -9.12 17.01 -11.40
CA LYS A 89 -9.73 16.22 -12.47
C LYS A 89 -8.94 16.40 -13.76
N THR A 90 -8.72 15.31 -14.48
CA THR A 90 -8.04 15.31 -15.78
C THR A 90 -8.47 14.11 -16.61
N GLU A 91 -8.53 14.25 -17.93
CA GLU A 91 -8.80 13.13 -18.84
C GLU A 91 -7.53 12.35 -19.22
N SER A 92 -6.35 12.84 -18.83
CA SER A 92 -5.04 12.29 -19.23
C SER A 92 -4.57 11.08 -18.42
N THR A 93 -5.36 10.62 -17.45
CA THR A 93 -4.96 9.54 -16.52
C THR A 93 -6.06 8.49 -16.42
N MET A 94 -5.67 7.25 -16.10
CA MET A 94 -6.58 6.11 -15.97
C MET A 94 -7.74 6.38 -15.01
N PHE A 95 -7.47 7.06 -13.89
CA PHE A 95 -8.45 7.31 -12.84
C PHE A 95 -9.12 8.69 -12.95
N GLY A 96 -8.89 9.42 -14.04
CA GLY A 96 -9.51 10.72 -14.25
C GLY A 96 -8.99 11.83 -13.31
N ILE A 97 -7.83 11.62 -12.68
CA ILE A 97 -7.32 12.48 -11.60
C ILE A 97 -5.80 12.61 -11.65
N GLU A 98 -5.28 13.80 -11.36
CA GLU A 98 -3.87 14.07 -11.09
C GLU A 98 -3.74 14.40 -9.60
N GLY A 99 -3.11 13.51 -8.83
CA GLY A 99 -2.95 13.66 -7.39
C GLY A 99 -1.56 14.12 -6.98
N TYR A 100 -1.49 14.83 -5.86
CA TYR A 100 -0.27 15.25 -5.18
C TYR A 100 -0.46 15.08 -3.67
N ILE A 101 0.37 14.27 -3.03
CA ILE A 101 0.38 14.10 -1.58
C ILE A 101 1.71 14.64 -1.06
N VAL A 102 1.65 15.79 -0.40
CA VAL A 102 2.77 16.42 0.31
C VAL A 102 2.82 15.82 1.71
N MET A 103 3.93 15.16 2.03
CA MET A 103 4.07 14.41 3.26
C MET A 103 5.50 14.39 3.79
N GLU A 104 5.65 13.98 5.04
CA GLU A 104 6.92 13.83 5.74
C GLU A 104 7.86 12.89 4.98
N HIS A 105 9.10 13.33 4.78
CA HIS A 105 10.19 12.45 4.37
C HIS A 105 10.79 11.81 5.62
N LEU A 106 10.38 10.57 5.89
CA LEU A 106 10.88 9.81 7.03
C LEU A 106 12.35 9.40 6.82
N PRO A 107 13.23 9.61 7.82
CA PRO A 107 14.58 9.08 7.77
C PRO A 107 14.55 7.55 7.90
N GLY A 108 15.46 6.88 7.21
CA GLY A 108 15.64 5.43 7.32
C GLY A 108 16.19 4.82 6.05
N THR A 109 16.50 3.54 6.13
CA THR A 109 16.86 2.71 4.97
C THR A 109 15.77 1.67 4.77
N THR A 110 15.46 1.33 3.51
CA THR A 110 14.46 0.29 3.25
C THR A 110 14.91 -1.05 3.79
N LEU A 111 13.97 -1.84 4.31
CA LEU A 111 14.24 -3.19 4.77
C LEU A 111 14.83 -4.05 3.64
N ALA A 112 14.38 -3.84 2.40
CA ALA A 112 14.93 -4.51 1.22
C ALA A 112 16.46 -4.35 1.09
N SER A 113 16.99 -3.16 1.36
CA SER A 113 18.42 -2.87 1.29
C SER A 113 19.20 -3.40 2.50
N LEU A 114 18.54 -3.53 3.66
CA LEU A 114 19.16 -3.99 4.90
C LEU A 114 19.09 -5.50 5.10
N TRP A 115 18.13 -6.18 4.47
CA TRP A 115 17.75 -7.54 4.82
C TRP A 115 18.91 -8.54 4.81
N ASP A 116 19.75 -8.49 3.76
CA ASP A 116 20.88 -9.40 3.58
C ASP A 116 22.07 -9.06 4.50
N THR A 117 22.02 -7.89 5.16
CA THR A 117 23.01 -7.48 6.17
C THR A 117 22.62 -7.89 7.59
N TYR A 118 21.37 -8.30 7.80
CA TYR A 118 20.85 -8.68 9.11
C TYR A 118 21.19 -10.13 9.45
N ASP A 119 21.56 -10.35 10.71
CA ASP A 119 21.58 -11.69 11.28
C ASP A 119 20.14 -12.20 11.53
N LYS A 120 20.02 -13.51 11.80
CA LYS A 120 18.71 -14.13 12.03
C LYS A 120 17.94 -13.47 13.19
N PRO A 121 18.53 -13.18 14.36
CA PRO A 121 17.85 -12.43 15.42
C PRO A 121 17.33 -11.04 15.00
N GLN A 122 18.07 -10.29 14.17
CA GLN A 122 17.63 -9.00 13.62
C GLN A 122 16.43 -9.18 12.68
N GLN A 123 16.47 -10.19 11.80
CA GLN A 123 15.38 -10.54 10.90
C GLN A 123 14.11 -10.94 11.69
N GLU A 124 14.25 -11.77 12.73
CA GLU A 124 13.14 -12.15 13.61
C GLU A 124 12.52 -10.94 14.31
N ARG A 125 13.35 -10.03 14.85
CA ARG A 125 12.87 -8.80 15.51
C ARG A 125 12.08 -7.91 14.57
N VAL A 126 12.55 -7.68 13.35
CA VAL A 126 11.83 -6.81 12.39
C VAL A 126 10.54 -7.47 11.91
N CYS A 127 10.53 -8.79 11.66
CA CYS A 127 9.32 -9.53 11.34
C CYS A 127 8.27 -9.46 12.47
N ALA A 128 8.70 -9.55 13.73
CA ALA A 128 7.82 -9.36 14.88
C ALA A 128 7.21 -7.95 14.93
N LYS A 129 7.98 -6.89 14.61
CA LYS A 129 7.46 -5.52 14.53
C LYS A 129 6.44 -5.35 13.40
N ILE A 130 6.68 -5.98 12.24
CA ILE A 130 5.74 -5.96 11.11
C ILE A 130 4.44 -6.67 11.50
N TRP A 131 4.53 -7.80 12.19
CA TRP A 131 3.36 -8.51 12.70
C TRP A 131 2.57 -7.69 13.71
N ASP A 132 3.24 -7.03 14.66
CA ASP A 132 2.60 -6.11 15.60
C ASP A 132 1.86 -4.98 14.88
N ALA A 133 2.44 -4.41 13.81
CA ALA A 133 1.77 -3.42 12.98
C ALA A 133 0.50 -3.99 12.32
N ILE A 134 0.54 -5.21 11.76
CA ILE A 134 -0.65 -5.88 11.19
C ILE A 134 -1.72 -6.06 12.27
N LEU A 135 -1.35 -6.48 13.49
CA LEU A 135 -2.29 -6.63 14.60
C LEU A 135 -2.91 -5.29 15.02
N GLN A 136 -2.15 -4.20 15.02
CA GLN A 136 -2.69 -2.85 15.26
C GLN A 136 -3.69 -2.45 14.17
N LEU A 137 -3.39 -2.69 12.89
CA LEU A 137 -4.32 -2.39 11.79
C LEU A 137 -5.63 -3.20 11.89
N ARG A 138 -5.54 -4.46 12.36
CA ARG A 138 -6.69 -5.34 12.61
C ARG A 138 -7.64 -4.85 13.71
N GLN A 139 -7.16 -3.99 14.61
CA GLN A 139 -7.98 -3.42 15.68
C GLN A 139 -8.90 -2.32 15.17
N LEU A 140 -8.57 -1.67 14.04
CA LEU A 140 -9.44 -0.66 13.43
C LEU A 140 -10.67 -1.38 12.87
N LYS A 141 -11.86 -1.05 13.38
CA LYS A 141 -13.13 -1.62 12.93
C LYS A 141 -13.83 -0.66 11.97
N ILE A 142 -14.00 -1.08 10.72
CA ILE A 142 -14.54 -0.23 9.65
C ILE A 142 -15.68 -0.98 8.96
N ASP A 143 -16.88 -0.39 8.92
CA ASP A 143 -18.07 -1.07 8.41
C ASP A 143 -18.14 -1.08 6.88
N ARG A 144 -17.55 -0.08 6.23
CA ARG A 144 -17.50 0.03 4.76
C ARG A 144 -16.26 -0.67 4.22
N SER A 145 -16.44 -1.57 3.26
CA SER A 145 -15.34 -2.20 2.52
C SER A 145 -14.78 -1.28 1.44
N GLY A 146 -13.50 -1.45 1.09
CA GLY A 146 -12.85 -0.76 -0.01
C GLY A 146 -11.80 0.26 0.45
N PRO A 147 -11.26 1.07 -0.48
CA PRO A 147 -10.31 2.11 -0.15
C PRO A 147 -10.89 3.11 0.86
N ILE A 148 -10.05 3.63 1.76
CA ILE A 148 -10.48 4.66 2.72
C ILE A 148 -10.88 5.92 1.94
N GLY A 149 -12.04 6.51 2.28
CA GLY A 149 -12.62 7.60 1.49
C GLY A 149 -13.35 7.15 0.21
N GLY A 150 -13.35 5.86 -0.11
CA GLY A 150 -14.03 5.28 -1.27
C GLY A 150 -13.16 5.28 -2.55
N GLY A 151 -13.78 4.84 -3.66
CA GLY A 151 -13.12 4.71 -4.96
C GLY A 151 -12.85 3.26 -5.36
N ILE A 152 -11.99 3.10 -6.36
CA ILE A 152 -11.64 1.81 -6.95
C ILE A 152 -10.61 1.11 -6.06
N ALA A 153 -10.91 -0.12 -5.67
CA ALA A 153 -9.97 -0.99 -4.96
C ALA A 153 -8.80 -1.39 -5.86
N GLN A 154 -7.58 -1.30 -5.35
CA GLN A 154 -6.36 -1.57 -6.08
C GLN A 154 -5.46 -2.54 -5.30
N GLY A 155 -4.47 -3.10 -5.99
CA GLY A 155 -3.50 -4.04 -5.42
C GLY A 155 -3.67 -5.47 -5.93
N VAL A 156 -2.83 -6.36 -5.44
CA VAL A 156 -2.63 -7.72 -5.98
C VAL A 156 -3.85 -8.64 -5.86
N LEU A 157 -4.83 -8.28 -5.04
CA LEU A 157 -6.09 -9.02 -4.88
C LEU A 157 -7.20 -8.52 -5.83
N PHE A 158 -6.88 -7.54 -6.67
CA PHE A 158 -7.77 -6.98 -7.67
C PHE A 158 -7.15 -7.09 -9.06
N THR A 159 -7.92 -6.75 -10.09
CA THR A 159 -7.40 -6.69 -11.47
C THR A 159 -6.43 -5.51 -11.64
N LEU A 160 -5.64 -5.51 -12.72
CA LEU A 160 -4.65 -4.46 -12.99
C LEU A 160 -5.24 -3.03 -13.03
N TYR A 161 -6.49 -2.89 -13.46
CA TYR A 161 -7.25 -1.64 -13.49
C TYR A 161 -8.11 -1.42 -12.22
N GLY A 162 -7.86 -2.20 -11.17
CA GLY A 162 -8.63 -2.21 -9.93
C GLY A 162 -10.02 -2.82 -10.08
N ALA A 163 -10.85 -2.71 -9.03
CA ALA A 163 -12.22 -3.20 -9.00
C ALA A 163 -13.13 -2.32 -8.14
N GLY A 164 -14.44 -2.37 -8.41
CA GLY A 164 -15.41 -1.52 -7.73
C GLY A 164 -15.55 -0.14 -8.38
N PRO A 165 -16.00 0.90 -7.64
CA PRO A 165 -16.29 0.90 -6.20
C PRO A 165 -17.35 -0.16 -5.81
N PHE A 166 -17.24 -0.67 -4.60
CA PHE A 166 -18.17 -1.66 -4.06
C PHE A 166 -19.17 -0.98 -3.14
N ASP A 167 -20.45 -1.02 -3.49
CA ASP A 167 -21.51 -0.38 -2.71
C ASP A 167 -21.88 -1.18 -1.45
N SER A 168 -21.40 -2.42 -1.31
CA SER A 168 -21.66 -3.26 -0.16
C SER A 168 -20.59 -4.35 0.04
N PRO A 169 -20.47 -4.91 1.26
CA PRO A 169 -19.72 -6.14 1.52
C PRO A 169 -20.06 -7.28 0.55
N LYS A 170 -21.34 -7.42 0.20
CA LYS A 170 -21.84 -8.45 -0.71
C LYS A 170 -21.36 -8.23 -2.14
N ALA A 171 -21.28 -6.99 -2.62
CA ALA A 171 -20.74 -6.69 -3.94
C ALA A 171 -19.25 -7.05 -4.03
N LEU A 172 -18.48 -6.80 -2.97
CA LEU A 172 -17.08 -7.22 -2.87
C LEU A 172 -16.96 -8.76 -2.87
N GLU A 173 -17.82 -9.45 -2.10
CA GLU A 173 -17.90 -10.92 -2.07
C GLU A 173 -18.22 -11.53 -3.43
N ASP A 174 -19.23 -10.99 -4.10
CA ASP A 174 -19.73 -11.47 -5.39
C ASP A 174 -18.68 -11.29 -6.48
N TRP A 175 -17.93 -10.19 -6.44
CA TRP A 175 -16.84 -9.98 -7.36
C TRP A 175 -15.73 -11.03 -7.19
N HIS A 176 -15.32 -11.32 -5.96
CA HIS A 176 -14.30 -12.37 -5.68
C HIS A 176 -14.81 -13.77 -6.03
N SER A 177 -16.07 -14.05 -5.68
CA SER A 177 -16.78 -15.28 -6.03
C SER A 177 -16.83 -15.51 -7.54
N HIS A 178 -17.15 -14.47 -8.30
CA HIS A 178 -17.14 -14.51 -9.76
C HIS A 178 -15.75 -14.84 -10.31
N LYS A 179 -14.68 -14.23 -9.77
CA LYS A 179 -13.30 -14.56 -10.17
C LYS A 179 -12.91 -16.01 -9.87
N LEU A 180 -13.42 -16.58 -8.78
CA LEU A 180 -13.29 -18.00 -8.50
C LEU A 180 -14.04 -18.86 -9.52
N ASP A 181 -15.28 -18.49 -9.84
CA ASP A 181 -16.10 -19.22 -10.81
C ASP A 181 -15.51 -19.19 -12.23
N VAL A 182 -14.89 -18.08 -12.63
CA VAL A 182 -14.10 -17.98 -13.86
C VAL A 182 -12.98 -19.01 -13.87
N CYS A 183 -12.22 -19.12 -12.77
CA CYS A 183 -11.13 -20.09 -12.66
C CYS A 183 -11.64 -21.54 -12.71
N LYS A 184 -12.79 -21.84 -12.07
CA LYS A 184 -13.44 -23.16 -12.16
C LYS A 184 -13.91 -23.47 -13.57
N ARG A 185 -14.63 -22.54 -14.21
CA ARG A 185 -15.15 -22.69 -15.59
C ARG A 185 -14.04 -22.95 -16.60
N LEU A 186 -12.90 -22.28 -16.43
CA LEU A 186 -11.72 -22.44 -17.28
C LEU A 186 -10.79 -23.59 -16.83
N LYS A 187 -11.22 -24.42 -15.88
CA LYS A 187 -10.50 -25.60 -15.37
C LYS A 187 -9.08 -25.27 -14.89
N ARG A 188 -8.90 -24.08 -14.32
CA ARG A 188 -7.61 -23.62 -13.75
C ARG A 188 -7.42 -24.06 -12.30
N ILE A 189 -8.53 -24.38 -11.63
CA ILE A 189 -8.58 -24.86 -10.25
C ILE A 189 -9.61 -25.98 -10.12
N PRO A 190 -9.49 -26.82 -9.07
CA PRO A 190 -10.54 -27.79 -8.70
C PRO A 190 -11.91 -27.14 -8.39
N HIS A 191 -12.99 -27.87 -8.66
CA HIS A 191 -14.35 -27.39 -8.40
C HIS A 191 -14.76 -27.44 -6.91
N ASP A 192 -14.04 -28.23 -6.11
CA ASP A 192 -14.28 -28.43 -4.67
C ASP A 192 -13.78 -27.27 -3.80
N ILE A 193 -13.02 -26.32 -4.36
CA ILE A 193 -12.65 -25.09 -3.64
C ILE A 193 -13.94 -24.32 -3.31
N PRO A 194 -14.26 -24.07 -2.03
CA PRO A 194 -15.50 -23.42 -1.64
C PRO A 194 -15.57 -21.99 -2.19
N ASN A 195 -16.77 -21.45 -2.33
CA ASN A 195 -17.00 -20.04 -2.67
C ASN A 195 -16.85 -19.15 -1.41
N PHE A 196 -16.67 -17.84 -1.59
CA PHE A 196 -16.60 -16.86 -0.49
C PHE A 196 -17.93 -16.56 0.22
N THR A 197 -18.97 -17.36 -0.01
CA THR A 197 -20.34 -17.09 0.45
C THR A 197 -20.41 -16.80 1.95
N GLY A 198 -20.87 -15.59 2.29
CA GLY A 198 -21.05 -15.14 3.66
C GLY A 198 -19.74 -14.86 4.42
N LYS A 199 -18.60 -14.77 3.75
CA LYS A 199 -17.31 -14.51 4.38
C LYS A 199 -16.99 -13.01 4.46
N PHE A 200 -17.51 -12.20 3.55
CA PHE A 200 -17.20 -10.77 3.54
C PHE A 200 -18.20 -10.03 4.43
N ARG A 201 -17.95 -10.04 5.74
CA ARG A 201 -18.82 -9.40 6.74
C ARG A 201 -18.07 -8.32 7.52
N PRO A 202 -18.71 -7.16 7.76
CA PRO A 202 -18.15 -6.16 8.65
C PRO A 202 -18.19 -6.63 10.12
N PRO A 203 -17.40 -6.02 11.02
CA PRO A 203 -16.44 -4.95 10.70
C PRO A 203 -15.21 -5.50 9.98
N PHE A 204 -14.79 -4.78 8.93
CA PHE A 204 -13.50 -4.99 8.29
C PHE A 204 -12.38 -4.38 9.13
N CYS A 205 -11.15 -4.74 8.78
CA CYS A 205 -9.98 -4.05 9.30
C CYS A 205 -9.24 -3.30 8.20
N LEU A 206 -8.41 -2.34 8.61
CA LEU A 206 -7.49 -1.72 7.69
C LEU A 206 -6.42 -2.75 7.28
N THR A 207 -6.14 -2.81 5.99
CA THR A 207 -5.04 -3.61 5.42
C THR A 207 -4.24 -2.70 4.49
N HIS A 208 -2.92 -2.84 4.50
CA HIS A 208 -1.97 -2.13 3.66
C HIS A 208 -1.90 -2.71 2.24
N LEU A 209 -1.96 -4.04 2.10
CA LEU A 209 -1.92 -4.77 0.82
C LEU A 209 -0.62 -4.66 -0.02
N ASP A 210 0.42 -4.02 0.50
CA ASP A 210 1.76 -3.93 -0.13
C ASP A 210 2.90 -3.86 0.89
N LEU A 211 2.90 -4.77 1.87
CA LEU A 211 3.96 -4.88 2.90
C LEU A 211 5.27 -5.50 2.36
N ALA A 212 5.69 -5.05 1.18
CA ALA A 212 6.98 -5.36 0.60
C ALA A 212 8.13 -4.77 1.44
N ALA A 213 9.29 -5.42 1.44
CA ALA A 213 10.48 -4.93 2.15
C ALA A 213 10.95 -3.55 1.65
N ARG A 214 10.61 -3.16 0.41
CA ARG A 214 10.85 -1.80 -0.13
C ARG A 214 9.98 -0.72 0.52
N ASN A 215 8.84 -1.11 1.09
CA ASN A 215 7.84 -0.20 1.69
C ASN A 215 7.95 -0.15 3.23
N ILE A 216 9.02 -0.72 3.78
CA ILE A 216 9.32 -0.70 5.21
C ILE A 216 10.63 0.04 5.38
N LEU A 217 10.59 1.20 6.04
CA LEU A 217 11.80 1.92 6.43
C LEU A 217 12.23 1.45 7.81
N VAL A 218 13.54 1.30 8.01
CA VAL A 218 14.14 1.05 9.31
C VAL A 218 15.03 2.23 9.67
N ASP A 219 14.79 2.83 10.83
CA ASP A 219 15.59 3.94 11.34
C ASP A 219 16.86 3.47 12.07
N ALA A 220 17.66 4.42 12.56
CA ALA A 220 18.92 4.13 13.25
C ALA A 220 18.74 3.34 14.58
N ASN A 221 17.54 3.35 15.16
CA ASN A 221 17.21 2.60 16.38
C ASN A 221 16.66 1.20 16.06
N GLY A 222 16.47 0.87 14.78
CA GLY A 222 15.86 -0.37 14.34
C GLY A 222 14.33 -0.35 14.41
N ASP A 223 13.70 0.81 14.58
CA ASP A 223 12.25 0.97 14.52
C ASP A 223 11.77 1.07 13.09
N ILE A 224 10.55 0.55 12.85
CA ILE A 224 9.99 0.48 11.50
C ILE A 224 9.00 1.61 11.25
N ALA A 225 8.95 2.06 10.00
CA ALA A 225 7.86 2.86 9.46
C ALA A 225 7.32 2.24 8.19
N LEU A 226 6.00 2.30 8.01
CA LEU A 226 5.32 1.79 6.82
C LEU A 226 5.02 2.93 5.85
N ILE A 227 5.41 2.78 4.60
CA ILE A 227 5.21 3.75 3.52
C ILE A 227 4.44 3.13 2.35
N ASP A 228 4.00 3.97 1.42
CA ASP A 228 3.26 3.57 0.21
C ASP A 228 1.91 2.87 0.47
N TRP A 229 0.95 3.68 0.94
CA TRP A 229 -0.40 3.23 1.30
C TRP A 229 -1.38 3.22 0.11
N GLY A 230 -0.87 3.21 -1.12
CA GLY A 230 -1.67 3.37 -2.34
C GLY A 230 -2.73 2.28 -2.56
N PHE A 231 -2.49 1.08 -2.01
CA PHE A 231 -3.41 -0.06 -2.09
C PHE A 231 -4.19 -0.30 -0.79
N ALA A 232 -4.02 0.55 0.21
CA ALA A 232 -4.64 0.33 1.50
C ALA A 232 -6.17 0.52 1.46
N GLY A 233 -6.86 -0.23 2.32
CA GLY A 233 -8.30 -0.12 2.47
C GLY A 233 -8.86 -1.01 3.56
N ALA A 234 -10.17 -0.91 3.77
CA ALA A 234 -10.91 -1.71 4.72
C ALA A 234 -11.36 -3.02 4.07
N TYR A 235 -10.76 -4.13 4.49
CA TYR A 235 -11.00 -5.46 3.93
C TYR A 235 -10.97 -6.53 5.02
N PRO A 236 -11.37 -7.77 4.72
CA PRO A 236 -11.19 -8.87 5.65
C PRO A 236 -9.71 -9.11 6.02
N PRO A 237 -9.39 -9.58 7.24
CA PRO A 237 -8.02 -9.72 7.72
C PRO A 237 -7.14 -10.69 6.92
N TRP A 238 -7.75 -11.65 6.20
CA TRP A 238 -7.03 -12.57 5.31
C TRP A 238 -6.51 -11.92 4.03
N PHE A 239 -6.97 -10.71 3.69
CA PHE A 239 -6.43 -9.97 2.54
C PHE A 239 -4.96 -9.62 2.75
N GLU A 240 -4.56 -9.20 3.96
CA GLU A 240 -3.16 -8.88 4.24
C GLU A 240 -2.24 -10.11 4.16
N ILE A 241 -2.73 -11.26 4.65
CA ILE A 241 -1.96 -12.51 4.60
C ILE A 241 -1.75 -12.93 3.15
N ARG A 242 -2.82 -12.92 2.36
CA ARG A 242 -2.74 -13.31 0.95
C ARG A 242 -1.90 -12.33 0.14
N SER A 243 -2.07 -11.02 0.32
CA SER A 243 -1.33 -10.00 -0.43
C SER A 243 0.16 -10.17 -0.22
N PHE A 244 0.59 -10.42 1.01
CA PHE A 244 1.98 -10.69 1.35
C PHE A 244 2.55 -11.90 0.58
N GLY A 245 1.78 -12.99 0.49
CA GLY A 245 2.16 -14.17 -0.29
C GLY A 245 2.32 -13.91 -1.80
N MET A 246 1.74 -12.82 -2.32
CA MET A 246 1.64 -12.47 -3.72
C MET A 246 2.71 -11.48 -4.21
N ILE A 247 3.30 -10.70 -3.29
CA ILE A 247 4.39 -9.74 -3.56
C ILE A 247 5.75 -10.46 -3.75
N ASP A 248 5.65 -11.73 -4.16
CA ASP A 248 6.61 -12.83 -4.12
C ASP A 248 7.98 -12.47 -4.72
N TYR A 249 7.98 -11.81 -5.88
CA TYR A 249 9.17 -11.65 -6.72
C TYR A 249 10.09 -10.49 -6.31
N THR A 250 9.63 -9.59 -5.44
CA THR A 250 10.41 -8.38 -5.07
C THR A 250 11.02 -8.44 -3.66
N ASN A 251 10.64 -9.45 -2.89
CA ASN A 251 11.03 -9.61 -1.49
C ASN A 251 12.12 -10.68 -1.36
N PRO A 252 13.12 -10.51 -0.46
CA PRO A 252 14.09 -11.55 -0.15
C PRO A 252 13.39 -12.85 0.27
N TRP A 253 13.89 -14.01 -0.19
CA TRP A 253 13.24 -15.30 0.07
C TRP A 253 13.09 -15.60 1.57
N SER A 254 14.12 -15.33 2.38
CA SER A 254 14.08 -15.57 3.82
C SER A 254 13.11 -14.65 4.56
N TYR A 255 12.96 -13.39 4.14
CA TYR A 255 11.92 -12.49 4.67
C TYR A 255 10.53 -13.10 4.47
N ARG A 256 10.29 -13.63 3.27
CA ARG A 256 9.01 -14.23 2.92
C ARG A 256 8.77 -15.51 3.68
N ALA A 257 9.79 -16.35 3.84
CA ALA A 257 9.70 -17.58 4.62
C ALA A 257 9.33 -17.28 6.09
N MET A 258 10.00 -16.32 6.72
CA MET A 258 9.72 -15.93 8.11
C MET A 258 8.32 -15.36 8.29
N MET A 259 7.89 -14.44 7.42
CA MET A 259 6.54 -13.89 7.53
C MET A 259 5.46 -14.94 7.24
N LYS A 260 5.69 -15.89 6.32
CA LYS A 260 4.78 -17.03 6.10
C LYS A 260 4.68 -17.93 7.33
N GLU A 261 5.78 -18.15 8.03
CA GLU A 261 5.80 -18.91 9.28
C GLU A 261 5.01 -18.20 10.38
N ILE A 262 5.16 -16.87 10.52
CA ILE A 262 4.39 -16.06 11.48
C ILE A 262 2.89 -16.10 11.19
N MET A 263 2.50 -16.05 9.91
CA MET A 263 1.10 -16.04 9.48
C MET A 263 0.50 -17.45 9.36
N ALA A 264 1.27 -18.51 9.60
CA ALA A 264 0.86 -19.88 9.37
C ALA A 264 -0.37 -20.24 10.21
N GLY A 265 -1.34 -20.94 9.60
CA GLY A 265 -2.58 -21.36 10.24
C GLY A 265 -3.68 -20.30 10.30
N GLU A 266 -3.42 -19.05 9.91
CA GLU A 266 -4.47 -18.03 9.85
C GLU A 266 -5.27 -18.09 8.54
N TYR A 267 -6.60 -18.20 8.66
CA TYR A 267 -7.56 -18.09 7.55
C TYR A 267 -7.21 -18.98 6.33
N GLU A 268 -6.76 -20.21 6.58
CA GLU A 268 -6.21 -21.10 5.54
C GLU A 268 -7.18 -21.32 4.36
N GLU A 269 -8.47 -21.44 4.66
CA GLU A 269 -9.50 -21.61 3.63
C GLU A 269 -9.63 -20.34 2.78
N GLU A 270 -9.75 -19.16 3.40
CA GLU A 270 -9.87 -17.89 2.69
C GLU A 270 -8.62 -17.56 1.87
N VAL A 271 -7.43 -17.84 2.41
CA VAL A 271 -6.17 -17.67 1.70
C VAL A 271 -6.13 -18.60 0.49
N ARG A 272 -6.49 -19.88 0.65
CA ARG A 272 -6.58 -20.85 -0.46
C ARG A 272 -7.60 -20.40 -1.53
N GLN A 273 -8.73 -19.84 -1.12
CA GLN A 273 -9.71 -19.28 -2.06
C GLN A 273 -9.14 -18.10 -2.84
N LEU A 274 -8.42 -17.18 -2.18
CA LEU A 274 -7.79 -16.04 -2.86
C LEU A 274 -6.56 -16.45 -3.71
N GLU A 275 -5.87 -17.54 -3.37
CA GLU A 275 -4.87 -18.14 -4.26
C GLU A 275 -5.51 -18.67 -5.54
N ALA A 276 -6.67 -19.32 -5.41
CA ALA A 276 -7.38 -19.94 -6.50
C ALA A 276 -7.90 -18.93 -7.56
N ILE A 277 -8.08 -17.66 -7.21
CA ILE A 277 -8.51 -16.62 -8.15
C ILE A 277 -7.37 -15.97 -8.96
N HIS A 278 -6.10 -16.29 -8.68
CA HIS A 278 -4.94 -15.64 -9.29
C HIS A 278 -5.02 -15.57 -10.82
N PHE A 279 -5.39 -16.67 -11.48
CA PHE A 279 -5.52 -16.69 -12.94
C PHE A 279 -6.56 -15.67 -13.45
N ALA A 280 -7.73 -15.57 -12.79
CA ALA A 280 -8.78 -14.63 -13.20
C ALA A 280 -8.40 -13.16 -12.94
N LEU A 281 -7.50 -12.88 -12.00
CA LEU A 281 -7.03 -11.52 -11.73
C LEU A 281 -6.01 -11.04 -12.78
N PHE A 282 -5.08 -11.89 -13.19
CA PHE A 282 -3.93 -11.47 -14.01
C PHE A 282 -3.98 -11.95 -15.46
N SER A 283 -4.59 -13.11 -15.72
CA SER A 283 -4.60 -13.73 -17.06
C SER A 283 -5.97 -13.67 -17.73
N ALA A 284 -7.04 -13.49 -16.96
CA ALA A 284 -8.40 -13.33 -17.48
C ALA A 284 -9.16 -12.18 -16.78
N PRO A 285 -8.58 -10.96 -16.68
CA PRO A 285 -9.14 -9.87 -15.88
C PRO A 285 -10.54 -9.43 -16.34
N PHE A 286 -10.83 -9.53 -17.64
CA PHE A 286 -12.10 -9.13 -18.24
C PHE A 286 -13.20 -10.20 -18.18
N LEU A 287 -12.89 -11.40 -17.68
CA LEU A 287 -13.85 -12.52 -17.57
C LEU A 287 -14.52 -12.61 -16.20
#